data_AF-A0A1I7JXF1-F1
#
_entry.id   AF-A0A1I7JXF1-F1
#
_cell.length_a   1.000
_cell.length_b   1.000
_cell.length_c   1.000
_cell.angle_alpha   90.00
_cell.angle_beta   90.00
_cell.angle_gamma   90.00
#
_symmetry.space_group_name_H-M   'P 1'
#
loop_
_entity.id
_entity.type
_entity.pdbx_description
1 polymer ?
#
loop_
_entity_poly.entity_id
_entity_poly.type
_entity_poly.pdbx_seq_one_letter_code
_entity_poly.pdbx_strand_id
1 'polypeptide(L)'
;MDESNINWIITIAVLLAGIGIGAMSYHFLNARAGQVRTLRRKVAERDRELSVLKSGVDEHFTELTGLAESLRRDSDTLMQRLEKGAETLNSLPHRTNTLNVPPAEVERDTTNERLATPRDYADGSGGTLSEDFGLKSRDVALQPPRY
;
A
#
# COMPACT_ATOMS: atom_id res chain seq x y z
N MET A 1 -79.40 5.37 -37.16
CA MET A 1 -79.26 3.89 -37.14
C MET A 1 -77.77 3.56 -37.14
N ASP A 2 -77.01 4.16 -36.21
CA ASP A 2 -75.54 4.25 -36.35
C ASP A 2 -74.77 3.86 -35.07
N GLU A 3 -75.45 3.85 -33.92
CA GLU A 3 -74.84 3.54 -32.62
C GLU A 3 -74.39 2.08 -32.50
N SER A 4 -75.16 1.13 -33.05
CA SER A 4 -74.82 -0.30 -33.00
C SER A 4 -73.59 -0.64 -33.84
N ASN A 5 -73.42 0.02 -34.99
CA ASN A 5 -72.28 -0.21 -35.87
C ASN A 5 -71.00 0.35 -35.23
N ILE A 6 -71.09 1.54 -34.60
CA ILE A 6 -69.98 2.15 -33.88
C ILE A 6 -69.55 1.30 -32.68
N ASN A 7 -70.50 0.77 -31.89
CA ASN A 7 -70.18 -0.02 -30.70
C ASN A 7 -69.46 -1.34 -31.04
N TRP A 8 -69.90 -2.04 -32.09
CA TRP A 8 -69.25 -3.27 -32.56
C TRP A 8 -67.84 -3.01 -33.11
N ILE A 9 -67.65 -1.92 -33.86
CA ILE A 9 -66.33 -1.53 -34.39
C ILE A 9 -65.36 -1.19 -33.25
N ILE A 10 -65.81 -0.44 -32.23
CA ILE A 10 -65.00 -0.14 -31.06
C ILE A 10 -64.63 -1.42 -30.29
N THR A 11 -65.57 -2.35 -30.17
CA THR A 11 -65.34 -3.65 -29.50
C THR A 11 -64.23 -4.45 -30.21
N ILE A 12 -64.28 -4.53 -31.55
CA ILE A 12 -63.24 -5.21 -32.34
C ILE A 12 -61.91 -4.46 -32.26
N ALA A 13 -61.93 -3.13 -32.33
CA ALA A 13 -60.73 -2.31 -32.26
C ALA A 13 -59.99 -2.48 -30.92
N VAL A 14 -60.72 -2.49 -29.80
CA VAL A 14 -60.16 -2.72 -28.46
C VAL A 14 -59.62 -4.15 -28.32
N LEU A 15 -60.32 -5.14 -28.86
CA LEU A 15 -59.85 -6.53 -28.87
C LEU A 15 -58.52 -6.66 -29.62
N LEU A 16 -58.43 -6.08 -30.83
CA LEU A 16 -57.21 -6.08 -31.62
C LEU A 16 -56.07 -5.33 -30.93
N ALA A 17 -56.36 -4.16 -30.36
CA ALA A 17 -55.38 -3.40 -29.61
C ALA A 17 -54.87 -4.18 -28.39
N GLY A 18 -55.76 -4.84 -27.65
CA GLY A 18 -55.41 -5.67 -26.50
C GLY A 18 -54.53 -6.86 -26.86
N ILE A 19 -54.84 -7.57 -27.96
CA ILE A 19 -54.02 -8.68 -28.47
C ILE A 19 -52.63 -8.17 -28.88
N GLY A 20 -52.57 -7.03 -29.59
CA GLY A 20 -51.31 -6.41 -29.99
C GLY A 20 -50.43 -6.05 -28.80
N ILE A 21 -50.99 -5.35 -27.81
CA ILE A 21 -50.28 -4.97 -26.58
C ILE A 21 -49.85 -6.20 -25.78
N GLY A 22 -50.72 -7.22 -25.68
CA GLY A 22 -50.42 -8.47 -24.97
C GLY A 22 -49.26 -9.24 -25.60
N ALA A 23 -49.29 -9.41 -26.94
CA ALA A 23 -48.23 -10.07 -27.68
C ALA A 23 -46.90 -9.30 -27.60
N MET A 24 -46.95 -7.98 -27.74
CA MET A 24 -45.78 -7.11 -27.59
C MET A 24 -45.18 -7.24 -26.18
N SER A 25 -46.03 -7.20 -25.14
CA SER A 25 -45.60 -7.34 -23.74
C SER A 25 -44.95 -8.71 -23.47
N TYR A 26 -45.54 -9.78 -23.99
CA TYR A 26 -44.98 -11.13 -23.88
C TYR A 26 -43.64 -11.25 -24.62
N HIS A 27 -43.50 -10.65 -25.80
CA HIS A 27 -42.26 -10.63 -26.57
C HIS A 27 -41.12 -9.93 -25.80
N PHE A 28 -41.39 -8.77 -25.20
CA PHE A 28 -40.42 -8.06 -24.37
C PHE A 28 -40.03 -8.83 -23.10
N LEU A 29 -40.99 -9.47 -22.42
CA LEU A 29 -40.69 -10.30 -21.25
C LEU A 29 -39.87 -11.54 -21.61
N ASN A 30 -40.18 -12.21 -22.72
CA ASN A 30 -39.43 -13.37 -23.21
C ASN A 30 -38.00 -12.98 -23.62
N ALA A 31 -37.81 -11.81 -24.24
CA ALA A 31 -36.48 -11.27 -24.53
C ALA A 31 -35.70 -10.93 -23.25
N ARG A 32 -36.37 -10.42 -22.21
CA ARG A 32 -35.78 -10.15 -20.88
C ARG A 32 -35.44 -11.42 -20.10
N ALA A 33 -36.16 -12.52 -20.29
CA ALA A 33 -35.88 -13.78 -19.61
C ALA A 33 -34.47 -14.34 -19.92
N GLY A 34 -33.96 -14.09 -21.14
CA GLY A 34 -32.58 -14.40 -21.51
C GLY A 34 -31.55 -13.56 -20.74
N GLN A 35 -31.83 -12.28 -20.50
CA GLN A 35 -30.97 -11.37 -19.74
C GLN A 35 -30.95 -11.69 -18.25
N VAL A 36 -32.05 -12.16 -17.66
CA VAL A 36 -32.06 -12.59 -16.25
C VAL A 36 -31.14 -13.80 -16.03
N ARG A 37 -31.04 -14.71 -16.99
CA ARG A 37 -30.11 -15.85 -16.92
C ARG A 37 -28.65 -15.41 -17.03
N THR A 38 -28.33 -14.42 -17.86
CA THR A 38 -26.96 -13.87 -17.92
C THR A 38 -26.60 -13.07 -16.67
N LEU A 39 -27.57 -12.39 -16.06
CA LEU A 39 -27.38 -11.69 -14.79
C LEU A 39 -27.11 -12.68 -13.64
N ARG A 40 -27.84 -13.80 -13.57
CA ARG A 40 -27.56 -14.88 -12.62
C ARG A 40 -26.18 -15.51 -12.81
N ARG A 41 -25.73 -15.70 -14.06
CA ARG A 41 -24.36 -16.16 -14.35
C ARG A 41 -23.31 -15.15 -13.87
N LYS A 42 -23.56 -13.85 -14.06
CA LYS A 42 -22.67 -12.79 -13.57
C LYS A 42 -22.62 -12.74 -12.04
N VAL A 43 -23.72 -13.01 -11.34
CA VAL A 43 -23.73 -13.10 -9.87
C VAL A 43 -22.88 -14.27 -9.38
N ALA A 44 -23.04 -15.46 -9.98
CA ALA A 44 -22.24 -16.63 -9.62
C ALA A 44 -20.73 -16.43 -9.85
N GLU A 45 -20.35 -15.71 -10.92
CA GLU A 45 -18.95 -15.36 -11.18
C GLU A 45 -18.42 -14.35 -10.14
N ARG A 46 -19.24 -13.37 -9.75
CA ARG A 46 -18.88 -12.38 -8.72
C ARG A 46 -18.74 -13.00 -7.33
N ASP A 47 -19.56 -13.97 -6.98
CA ASP A 47 -19.44 -14.70 -5.72
C ASP A 47 -18.11 -15.47 -5.64
N ARG A 48 -17.65 -16.01 -6.78
CA ARG A 48 -16.33 -16.65 -6.88
C ARG A 48 -15.20 -15.66 -6.70
N GLU A 49 -15.26 -14.50 -7.36
CA GLU A 49 -14.28 -13.42 -7.21
C GLU A 49 -14.20 -12.92 -5.75
N LEU A 50 -15.35 -12.78 -5.07
CA LEU A 50 -15.39 -12.39 -3.64
C LEU A 50 -14.77 -13.43 -2.72
N SER A 51 -14.96 -14.73 -3.00
CA SER A 51 -14.34 -15.79 -2.20
C SER A 51 -12.81 -15.78 -2.28
N VAL A 52 -12.27 -15.50 -3.48
CA VAL A 52 -10.82 -15.38 -3.69
C VAL A 52 -10.27 -14.16 -2.98
N LEU A 53 -10.93 -13.00 -3.11
CA LEU A 53 -10.51 -11.79 -2.40
C LEU A 53 -10.53 -11.98 -0.88
N LYS A 54 -11.59 -12.61 -0.34
CA LYS A 54 -11.67 -12.93 1.09
C LYS A 54 -10.51 -13.84 1.53
N SER A 55 -10.19 -14.87 0.75
CA SER A 55 -9.09 -15.78 1.07
C SER A 55 -7.73 -15.08 1.09
N GLY A 56 -7.49 -14.15 0.14
CA GLY A 56 -6.25 -13.36 0.12
C GLY A 56 -6.13 -12.40 1.30
N VAL A 57 -7.25 -11.83 1.76
CA VAL A 57 -7.28 -10.96 2.94
C VAL A 57 -7.02 -11.76 4.23
N ASP A 58 -7.57 -12.96 4.37
CA ASP A 58 -7.30 -13.83 5.54
C ASP A 58 -5.81 -14.24 5.62
N GLU A 59 -5.15 -14.47 4.47
CA GLU A 59 -3.71 -14.72 4.41
C GLU A 59 -2.91 -13.49 4.88
N HIS A 60 -3.25 -12.29 4.38
CA HIS A 60 -2.59 -11.06 4.82
C HIS A 60 -2.80 -10.78 6.31
N PHE A 61 -3.96 -11.09 6.88
CA PHE A 61 -4.16 -10.97 8.33
C PHE A 61 -3.30 -11.95 9.13
N THR A 62 -3.09 -13.16 8.60
CA THR A 62 -2.20 -14.15 9.22
C THR A 62 -0.74 -13.68 9.18
N GLU A 63 -0.30 -13.17 8.03
CA GLU A 63 1.02 -12.58 7.85
C GLU A 63 1.24 -11.35 8.75
N LEU A 64 0.27 -10.43 8.80
CA LEU A 64 0.31 -9.24 9.66
C LEU A 64 0.34 -9.60 11.14
N THR A 65 -0.40 -10.63 11.55
CA THR A 65 -0.36 -11.10 12.94
C THR A 65 1.00 -11.69 13.28
N GLY A 66 1.61 -12.44 12.35
CA GLY A 66 2.98 -12.93 12.50
C GLY A 66 3.99 -11.79 12.63
N LEU A 67 3.88 -10.77 11.78
CA LEU A 67 4.76 -9.59 11.79
C LEU A 67 4.58 -8.75 13.06
N ALA A 68 3.34 -8.60 13.55
CA ALA A 68 3.03 -7.91 14.79
C ALA A 68 3.59 -8.66 16.01
N GLU A 69 3.51 -9.98 16.01
CA GLU A 69 4.09 -10.81 17.07
C GLU A 69 5.62 -10.74 17.07
N SER A 70 6.28 -10.71 15.90
CA SER A 70 7.73 -10.49 15.84
C SER A 70 8.10 -9.10 16.34
N LEU A 71 7.35 -8.05 15.96
CA LEU A 71 7.60 -6.69 16.42
C LEU A 71 7.47 -6.57 17.95
N ARG A 72 6.46 -7.25 18.53
CA ARG A 72 6.29 -7.31 19.98
C ARG A 72 7.49 -7.98 20.66
N ARG A 73 7.95 -9.13 20.15
CA ARG A 73 9.13 -9.82 20.68
C ARG A 73 10.41 -8.98 20.59
N ASP A 74 10.57 -8.25 19.48
CA ASP A 74 11.70 -7.36 19.28
C ASP A 74 11.66 -6.19 20.28
N SER A 75 10.47 -5.62 20.52
CA SER A 75 10.26 -4.60 21.55
C SER A 75 10.61 -5.10 22.95
N ASP A 76 10.14 -6.30 23.32
CA ASP A 76 10.45 -6.91 24.63
C ASP A 76 11.97 -7.18 24.77
N THR A 77 12.61 -7.62 23.69
CA THR A 77 14.06 -7.87 23.66
C THR A 77 14.84 -6.55 23.81
N LEU A 78 14.40 -5.47 23.17
CA LEU A 78 15.01 -4.14 23.29
C LEU A 78 14.88 -3.60 24.72
N MET A 79 13.71 -3.73 25.34
CA MET A 79 13.50 -3.40 26.75
C MET A 79 14.48 -4.15 27.65
N GLN A 80 14.60 -5.46 27.48
CA GLN A 80 15.50 -6.27 28.29
C GLN A 80 16.99 -5.89 28.09
N ARG A 81 17.37 -5.51 26.85
CA ARG A 81 18.72 -5.00 26.56
C ARG A 81 18.97 -3.63 27.18
N LEU A 82 17.95 -2.76 27.19
CA LEU A 82 18.02 -1.45 27.81
C LEU A 82 18.21 -1.57 29.32
N GLU A 83 17.46 -2.44 29.98
CA GLU A 83 17.60 -2.73 31.42
C GLU A 83 19.01 -3.24 31.74
N LYS A 84 19.49 -4.25 31.01
CA LYS A 84 20.86 -4.76 31.15
C LYS A 84 21.92 -3.69 30.87
N GLY A 85 21.70 -2.84 29.86
CA GLY A 85 22.55 -1.71 29.53
C GLY A 85 22.59 -0.66 30.65
N ALA A 86 21.44 -0.35 31.23
CA ALA A 86 21.34 0.57 32.36
C ALA A 86 22.03 0.01 33.62
N GLU A 87 21.88 -1.29 33.91
CA GLU A 87 22.58 -1.95 35.02
C GLU A 87 24.11 -1.97 34.82
N THR A 88 24.57 -2.25 33.60
CA THR A 88 26.01 -2.21 33.27
C THR A 88 26.59 -0.80 33.35
N LEU A 89 25.85 0.22 32.91
CA LEU A 89 26.28 1.62 33.02
C LEU A 89 26.23 2.14 34.46
N ASN A 90 25.27 1.70 35.28
CA ASN A 90 25.16 2.10 36.70
C ASN A 90 26.20 1.37 37.58
N SER A 91 26.60 0.15 37.21
CA SER A 91 27.67 -0.58 37.88
C SER A 91 29.09 -0.13 37.49
N LEU A 92 29.23 0.71 36.46
CA LEU A 92 30.50 1.40 36.22
C LEU A 92 30.72 2.44 37.34
N PRO A 93 31.77 2.29 38.18
CA PRO A 93 32.08 3.31 39.17
C PRO A 93 32.33 4.62 38.41
N HIS A 94 31.78 5.74 38.93
CA HIS A 94 32.01 7.09 38.43
C HIS A 94 33.52 7.34 38.28
N ARG A 95 34.06 7.01 37.10
CA ARG A 95 35.43 7.38 36.74
C ARG A 95 35.32 8.82 36.31
N THR A 96 35.45 9.71 37.28
CA THR A 96 35.74 11.14 37.08
C THR A 96 37.03 11.22 36.28
N ASN A 97 36.93 11.05 34.96
CA ASN A 97 38.03 11.28 34.05
C ASN A 97 38.11 12.79 33.91
N THR A 98 38.74 13.42 34.90
CA THR A 98 39.25 14.78 34.76
C THR A 98 40.15 14.74 33.53
N LEU A 99 39.66 15.25 32.40
CA LEU A 99 40.47 15.48 31.21
C LEU A 99 41.54 16.50 31.58
N ASN A 100 42.65 16.01 32.14
CA ASN A 100 43.89 16.75 32.19
C ASN A 100 44.46 16.69 30.78
N VAL A 101 44.02 17.61 29.92
CA VAL A 101 44.63 17.87 28.63
C VAL A 101 45.90 18.68 28.95
N PRO A 102 47.11 18.10 28.85
CA PRO A 102 48.32 18.92 28.90
C PRO A 102 48.28 19.89 27.71
N PRO A 103 48.67 21.16 27.90
CA PRO A 103 48.73 22.12 26.80
C PRO A 103 49.79 21.63 25.82
N ALA A 104 49.35 21.07 24.69
CA ALA A 104 50.23 20.84 23.55
C ALA A 104 50.61 22.22 23.01
N GLU A 105 51.89 22.56 23.10
CA GLU A 105 52.46 23.73 22.42
C GLU A 105 52.17 23.59 20.93
N VAL A 106 51.28 24.45 20.43
CA VAL A 106 50.92 24.52 19.03
C VAL A 106 52.08 25.19 18.30
N GLU A 107 52.96 24.38 17.73
CA GLU A 107 53.87 24.83 16.68
C GLU A 107 53.00 25.27 15.49
N ARG A 108 52.98 26.58 15.24
CA ARG A 108 52.20 27.19 14.17
C ARG A 108 52.90 26.90 12.85
N ASP A 109 52.65 25.72 12.28
CA ASP A 109 53.03 25.46 10.90
C ASP A 109 51.98 26.07 9.96
N THR A 110 52.41 27.13 9.28
CA THR A 110 51.64 27.87 8.29
C THR A 110 51.57 27.09 6.99
N THR A 111 50.77 26.03 6.96
CA THR A 111 50.30 25.44 5.71
C THR A 111 48.79 25.22 5.82
N ASN A 112 48.12 25.56 4.74
CA ASN A 112 46.68 25.73 4.56
C ASN A 112 45.88 24.41 4.71
N GLU A 113 46.00 23.74 5.85
CA GLU A 113 45.14 22.63 6.27
C GLU A 113 43.81 23.25 6.71
N ARG A 114 42.97 23.55 5.72
CA ARG A 114 41.55 23.80 5.94
C ARG A 114 41.02 22.66 6.80
N LEU A 115 40.77 22.93 8.07
CA LEU A 115 39.92 22.10 8.91
C LEU A 115 38.68 21.80 8.08
N ALA A 116 38.54 20.54 7.65
CA ALA A 116 37.46 20.15 6.77
C ALA A 116 36.15 20.47 7.49
N THR A 117 35.38 21.40 6.94
CA THR A 117 34.04 21.71 7.45
C THR A 117 33.28 20.40 7.61
N PRO A 118 32.59 20.16 8.74
CA PRO A 118 31.81 18.96 8.94
C PRO A 118 30.94 18.70 7.72
N ARG A 119 31.08 17.49 7.17
CA ARG A 119 30.42 17.15 5.92
C ARG A 119 28.91 17.16 6.15
N ASP A 120 28.21 18.05 5.45
CA ASP A 120 26.75 18.09 5.46
C ASP A 120 26.24 16.96 4.57
N TYR A 121 25.59 15.97 5.17
CA TYR A 121 25.03 14.82 4.46
C TYR A 121 23.62 15.08 3.92
N ALA A 122 23.10 16.30 4.09
CA ALA A 122 21.80 16.74 3.62
C ALA A 122 21.87 17.70 2.41
N ASP A 123 23.04 17.85 1.78
CA ASP A 123 23.24 18.72 0.61
C ASP A 123 22.55 18.21 -0.69
N GLY A 124 21.82 17.10 -0.60
CA GLY A 124 21.14 16.49 -1.74
C GLY A 124 22.09 15.83 -2.74
N SER A 125 23.40 15.66 -2.42
CA SER A 125 24.39 15.01 -3.30
C SER A 125 24.20 13.50 -3.45
N GLY A 126 23.00 12.98 -3.20
CA GLY A 126 22.69 11.56 -3.29
C GLY A 126 23.33 10.76 -2.15
N GLY A 127 22.79 10.90 -0.94
CA GLY A 127 23.12 10.01 0.18
C GLY A 127 22.60 8.60 -0.04
N THR A 128 22.87 7.69 0.90
CA THR A 128 22.41 6.29 0.88
C THR A 128 20.88 6.12 0.87
N LEU A 129 20.15 7.21 1.12
CA LEU A 129 18.68 7.27 1.07
C LEU A 129 18.14 7.84 -0.24
N SER A 130 19.01 8.26 -1.16
CA SER A 130 18.57 8.68 -2.48
C SER A 130 18.21 7.48 -3.33
N GLU A 131 17.10 7.57 -4.04
CA GLU A 131 16.54 6.53 -4.91
C GLU A 131 17.44 6.17 -6.11
N ASP A 132 18.44 7.00 -6.43
CA ASP A 132 19.48 6.74 -7.45
C ASP A 132 20.75 6.09 -6.84
N PHE A 133 20.79 5.86 -5.53
CA PHE A 133 21.95 5.24 -4.88
C PHE A 133 22.08 3.78 -5.31
N GLY A 134 23.08 3.51 -6.16
CA GLY A 134 23.34 2.19 -6.74
C GLY A 134 22.76 1.96 -8.14
N LEU A 135 22.09 2.97 -8.74
CA LEU A 135 21.50 2.86 -10.08
C LEU A 135 22.30 3.55 -11.20
N LYS A 136 23.39 4.27 -10.86
CA LYS A 136 24.28 4.85 -11.89
C LYS A 136 25.05 3.76 -12.64
N SER A 137 24.83 3.70 -13.96
CA SER A 137 25.59 2.92 -14.92
C SER A 137 27.10 3.13 -14.72
N ARG A 138 27.84 2.03 -14.74
CA ARG A 138 29.25 1.86 -14.33
C ARG A 138 30.28 2.59 -15.22
N ASP A 139 30.17 3.90 -15.39
CA ASP A 139 31.14 4.69 -16.19
C ASP A 139 31.95 5.72 -15.36
N VAL A 140 31.86 5.70 -14.04
CA VAL A 140 32.82 6.45 -13.19
C VAL A 140 33.70 5.45 -12.46
N ALA A 141 34.95 5.37 -12.89
CA ALA A 141 35.98 4.50 -12.35
C ALA A 141 36.08 4.67 -10.82
N LEU A 142 35.63 3.65 -10.09
CA LEU A 142 35.82 3.51 -8.65
C LEU A 142 37.32 3.35 -8.40
N GLN A 143 37.99 4.43 -7.98
CA GLN A 143 39.38 4.35 -7.56
C GLN A 143 39.41 3.80 -6.11
N PRO A 144 40.13 2.70 -5.85
CA PRO A 144 40.12 2.05 -4.55
C PRO A 144 40.81 2.91 -3.47
N PRO A 145 40.38 2.79 -2.20
CA PRO A 145 40.92 3.58 -1.09
C PRO A 145 42.40 3.26 -0.85
N ARG A 146 43.23 4.30 -0.77
CA ARG A 146 44.58 4.21 -0.22
C ARG A 146 44.47 4.31 1.30
N TYR A 147 44.84 3.24 1.98
CA TYR A 147 45.07 3.22 3.43
C TYR A 147 46.31 4.03 3.79
#